data_AF-A0A920G195-F1
#
_entry.id   AF-A0A920G195-F1
#
_cell.length_a   1.000
_cell.length_b   1.000
_cell.length_c   1.000
_cell.angle_alpha   90.00
_cell.angle_beta   90.00
_cell.angle_gamma   90.00
#
_symmetry.space_group_name_H-M   'P 1'
#
loop_
_entity.id
_entity.type
_entity.pdbx_description
1 polymer ?
#
loop_
_entity_poly.entity_id
_entity_poly.type
_entity_poly.pdbx_seq_one_letter_code
_entity_poly.pdbx_strand_id
1 'polypeptide(L)'
;MFKLRKYKRILILNGSIVEKNDLRKISKIKIDKNENYHYNLYTSHYKIDDKLITDNPIGLNCNKLSIISLVSMIDIKQVNLLNNIFQKLQIKILNYLDSTTSYYFYLKNKTKTKSNVVLIDFGFNFINIIMIKNKVLHFQKKFPHGCKKISNDLVNIHNISFDFAEKLKISTIDLSDTRNSTVEIPIWEEFGDNKKKNVGHDNLKEITLDRLDETFELVLKSLPNDKSFYSYVFTGGGSKIKNFYNYFRTKFGYDIQFLEPPKSCGIPKVLNDGSIMSLYSSFWLLTNKSSENDDFIQKIDSFSNKIWYKRFVDLL
;
A
#
# COMPACT_ATOMS: atom_id res chain seq x y z
N MET A 1 -2.42 -14.13 -5.81
CA MET A 1 -3.07 -13.54 -4.61
C MET A 1 -2.05 -13.55 -3.46
N PHE A 2 -2.08 -12.58 -2.56
CA PHE A 2 -1.13 -12.48 -1.44
C PHE A 2 -1.80 -12.93 -0.12
N LYS A 3 -1.04 -13.62 0.75
CA LYS A 3 -1.46 -13.98 2.12
C LYS A 3 -0.40 -13.57 3.13
N LEU A 4 -0.82 -13.00 4.26
CA LEU A 4 0.06 -12.66 5.39
C LEU A 4 -0.32 -13.49 6.60
N ARG A 5 0.66 -14.16 7.22
CA ARG A 5 0.49 -14.90 8.47
C ARG A 5 1.41 -14.36 9.55
N LYS A 6 0.97 -14.43 10.81
CA LYS A 6 1.81 -14.18 11.98
C LYS A 6 2.33 -15.51 12.50
N TYR A 7 3.62 -15.58 12.78
CA TYR A 7 4.26 -16.71 13.44
C TYR A 7 4.85 -16.27 14.77
N LYS A 8 4.66 -17.06 15.82
CA LYS A 8 5.25 -16.81 17.14
C LYS A 8 6.19 -17.95 17.48
N ARG A 9 7.41 -17.62 17.90
CA ARG A 9 8.33 -18.58 18.53
C ARG A 9 8.76 -18.06 19.88
N ILE A 10 8.98 -18.98 20.82
CA ILE A 10 9.30 -18.70 22.22
C ILE A 10 10.65 -19.31 22.55
N LEU A 11 11.43 -18.60 23.35
CA LEU A 11 12.63 -19.08 24.02
C LEU A 11 12.49 -18.79 25.52
N ILE A 12 12.71 -19.80 26.35
CA ILE A 12 12.69 -19.67 27.80
C ILE A 12 14.12 -19.34 28.27
N LEU A 13 14.26 -18.28 29.05
CA LEU A 13 15.52 -17.72 29.54
C LEU A 13 15.64 -17.73 31.07
N ASN A 14 14.60 -18.12 31.81
CA ASN A 14 14.63 -18.29 33.27
C ASN A 14 15.22 -17.09 34.04
N GLY A 15 14.91 -15.86 33.61
CA GLY A 15 15.35 -14.63 34.27
C GLY A 15 16.68 -14.08 33.75
N SER A 16 17.31 -14.76 32.78
CA SER A 16 18.56 -14.33 32.16
C SER A 16 18.37 -13.06 31.33
N ILE A 17 19.48 -12.34 31.13
CA ILE A 17 19.56 -11.21 30.20
C ILE A 17 19.52 -11.76 28.77
N VAL A 18 18.73 -11.12 27.90
CA VAL A 18 18.68 -11.47 26.48
C VAL A 18 19.98 -11.07 25.78
N GLU A 19 20.67 -12.05 25.18
CA GLU A 19 21.91 -11.84 24.43
C GLU A 19 21.73 -12.00 22.91
N LYS A 20 22.74 -11.59 22.13
CA LYS A 20 22.78 -11.79 20.67
C LYS A 20 22.62 -13.26 20.27
N ASN A 21 23.17 -14.18 21.07
CA ASN A 21 23.06 -15.62 20.80
C ASN A 21 21.63 -16.13 20.96
N ASP A 22 20.84 -15.57 21.86
CA ASP A 22 19.42 -15.92 22.02
C ASP A 22 18.60 -15.47 20.82
N LEU A 23 18.93 -14.29 20.26
CA LEU A 23 18.30 -13.82 19.03
C LEU A 23 18.64 -14.73 17.85
N ARG A 24 19.89 -15.17 17.71
CA ARG A 24 20.29 -16.16 16.70
C ARG A 24 19.58 -17.50 16.87
N LYS A 25 19.32 -17.95 18.11
CA LYS A 25 18.58 -19.19 18.38
C LYS A 25 17.10 -19.04 17.99
N ILE A 26 16.46 -17.96 18.44
CA ILE A 26 15.01 -17.77 18.27
C ILE A 26 14.62 -17.37 16.84
N SER A 27 15.50 -16.67 16.10
CA SER A 27 15.26 -16.24 14.71
C SER A 27 15.23 -17.37 13.68
N LYS A 28 15.76 -18.56 14.01
CA LYS A 28 15.72 -19.77 13.17
C LYS A 28 14.30 -20.35 13.04
N ILE A 29 13.41 -19.62 12.37
CA ILE A 29 12.02 -20.02 12.16
C ILE A 29 11.95 -20.98 10.99
N LYS A 30 11.56 -22.24 11.27
CA LYS A 30 11.20 -23.21 10.24
C LYS A 30 9.73 -22.99 9.89
N ILE A 31 9.47 -22.65 8.63
CA ILE A 31 8.12 -22.52 8.07
C ILE A 31 7.93 -23.71 7.16
N ASP A 32 6.82 -24.42 7.33
CA ASP A 32 6.43 -25.46 6.40
C ASP A 32 6.02 -24.81 5.08
N LYS A 33 6.89 -24.89 4.07
CA LYS A 33 6.75 -24.17 2.81
C LYS A 33 6.01 -25.03 1.80
N ASN A 34 4.87 -24.55 1.36
CA ASN A 34 4.17 -25.06 0.19
C ASN A 34 4.74 -24.42 -1.10
N GLU A 35 5.11 -25.23 -2.09
CA GLU A 35 5.73 -24.83 -3.36
C GLU A 35 4.88 -23.85 -4.19
N ASN A 36 3.57 -23.77 -3.94
CA ASN A 36 2.66 -22.83 -4.61
C ASN A 36 2.90 -21.36 -4.21
N TYR A 37 3.80 -21.09 -3.27
CA TYR A 37 4.06 -19.74 -2.79
C TYR A 37 5.56 -19.43 -2.71
N HIS A 38 5.89 -18.18 -3.03
CA HIS A 38 7.12 -17.53 -2.62
C HIS A 38 6.93 -16.93 -1.22
N TYR A 39 7.88 -17.13 -0.32
CA TYR A 39 7.78 -16.73 1.09
C TYR A 39 8.79 -15.65 1.43
N ASN A 40 8.31 -14.55 2.00
CA ASN A 40 9.14 -13.58 2.68
C ASN A 40 8.90 -13.63 4.18
N LEU A 41 9.98 -13.68 4.96
CA LEU A 41 9.95 -13.67 6.42
C LEU A 41 10.47 -12.34 6.94
N TYR A 42 9.71 -11.74 7.86
CA TYR A 42 10.08 -10.49 8.52
C TYR A 42 9.90 -10.62 10.02
N THR A 43 10.89 -10.18 10.80
CA THR A 43 10.70 -9.98 12.23
C THR A 43 9.82 -8.74 12.44
N SER A 44 8.64 -8.93 13.04
CA SER A 44 7.75 -7.81 13.34
C SER A 44 8.15 -7.16 14.65
N HIS A 45 8.26 -7.91 15.74
CA HIS A 45 8.67 -7.39 17.05
C HIS A 45 9.02 -8.55 17.98
N TYR A 46 9.63 -8.22 19.12
CA TYR A 46 9.82 -9.13 20.23
C TYR A 46 8.81 -8.82 21.34
N LYS A 47 8.49 -9.86 22.13
CA LYS A 47 7.75 -9.71 23.38
C LYS A 47 8.56 -10.27 24.54
N ILE A 48 8.68 -9.47 25.58
CA ILE A 48 9.32 -9.80 26.84
C ILE A 48 8.24 -10.16 27.85
N ASP A 49 8.27 -11.41 28.34
CA ASP A 49 7.33 -11.99 29.30
C ASP A 49 5.85 -11.78 28.91
N ASP A 50 5.58 -11.84 27.60
CA ASP A 50 4.27 -11.56 26.98
C ASP A 50 3.68 -10.16 27.27
N LYS A 51 4.43 -9.27 27.92
CA LYS A 51 3.99 -7.94 28.36
C LYS A 51 4.59 -6.81 27.52
N LEU A 52 5.91 -6.68 27.54
CA LEU A 52 6.61 -5.57 26.88
C LEU A 52 6.90 -5.90 25.41
N ILE A 53 6.48 -5.02 24.50
CA ILE A 53 6.79 -5.10 23.07
C ILE A 53 8.02 -4.24 22.79
N THR A 54 9.02 -4.81 22.12
CA THR A 54 10.24 -4.09 21.73
C THR A 54 10.76 -4.54 20.37
N ASP A 55 11.48 -3.64 19.70
CA ASP A 55 12.19 -3.92 18.45
C ASP A 55 13.62 -4.43 18.71
N ASN A 56 14.18 -4.08 19.86
CA ASN A 56 15.48 -4.56 20.33
C ASN A 56 15.35 -5.10 21.76
N PRO A 57 15.38 -6.42 21.96
CA PRO A 57 15.25 -7.04 23.28
C PRO A 57 16.59 -7.22 24.00
N ILE A 58 17.73 -6.97 23.35
CA ILE A 58 19.06 -7.20 23.93
C ILE A 58 19.24 -6.36 25.20
N GLY A 59 19.76 -6.99 26.25
CA GLY A 59 20.01 -6.34 27.53
C GLY A 59 18.81 -6.33 28.48
N LEU A 60 17.64 -6.83 28.07
CA LEU A 60 16.48 -6.97 28.94
C LEU A 60 16.50 -8.33 29.65
N ASN A 61 16.20 -8.36 30.95
CA ASN A 61 15.97 -9.60 31.69
C ASN A 61 14.57 -10.14 31.42
N CYS A 62 14.44 -11.44 31.18
CA CYS A 62 13.13 -12.06 31.05
C CYS A 62 13.13 -13.56 31.35
N ASN A 63 11.96 -14.08 31.70
CA ASN A 63 11.73 -15.52 31.78
C ASN A 63 11.43 -16.10 30.39
N LYS A 64 10.74 -15.32 29.57
CA LYS A 64 10.20 -15.74 28.28
C LYS A 64 10.41 -14.65 27.23
N LEU A 65 11.29 -14.94 26.27
CA LEU A 65 11.46 -14.16 25.06
C LEU A 65 10.57 -14.74 23.96
N SER A 66 9.76 -13.90 23.30
CA SER A 66 9.02 -14.30 22.10
C SER A 66 9.43 -13.45 20.90
N ILE A 67 9.62 -14.08 19.75
CA ILE A 67 9.72 -13.40 18.46
C ILE A 67 8.40 -13.54 17.71
N ILE A 68 7.88 -12.43 17.20
CA ILE A 68 6.71 -12.40 16.35
C ILE A 68 7.18 -12.04 14.96
N SER A 69 6.90 -12.91 13.99
CA SER A 69 7.29 -12.73 12.60
C SER A 69 6.08 -12.67 11.69
N LEU A 70 6.21 -11.87 10.63
CA LEU A 70 5.25 -11.80 9.54
C LEU A 70 5.78 -12.63 8.38
N VAL A 71 4.95 -13.56 7.91
CA VAL A 71 5.21 -14.44 6.77
C VAL A 71 4.32 -13.99 5.63
N SER A 72 4.94 -13.33 4.66
CA SER A 72 4.32 -12.90 3.42
C SER A 72 4.42 -14.04 2.40
N MET A 73 3.29 -14.43 1.81
CA MET A 73 3.17 -15.53 0.85
C MET A 73 2.59 -14.99 -0.45
N ILE A 74 3.38 -15.05 -1.51
CA ILE A 74 3.03 -14.57 -2.84
C ILE A 74 2.83 -15.79 -3.74
N ASP A 75 1.71 -15.83 -4.45
CA ASP A 75 1.40 -16.89 -5.41
C ASP A 75 2.52 -17.09 -6.43
N ILE A 76 3.05 -18.32 -6.53
CA ILE A 76 4.20 -18.64 -7.37
C ILE A 76 3.90 -18.38 -8.86
N LYS A 77 2.64 -18.46 -9.29
CA LYS A 77 2.25 -18.14 -10.67
C LYS A 77 2.51 -16.67 -11.00
N GLN A 78 2.30 -15.77 -10.03
CA GLN A 78 2.60 -14.33 -10.21
C GLN A 78 4.10 -14.09 -10.27
N VAL A 79 4.87 -14.78 -9.42
CA VAL A 79 6.34 -14.72 -9.43
C VAL A 79 6.89 -15.20 -10.77
N ASN A 80 6.42 -16.34 -11.27
CA ASN A 80 6.86 -16.90 -12.55
C ASN A 80 6.48 -15.99 -13.73
N LEU A 81 5.29 -15.40 -13.72
CA LEU A 81 4.90 -14.40 -14.72
C LEU A 81 5.86 -13.21 -14.74
N LEU A 82 6.19 -12.65 -13.57
CA LEU A 82 7.14 -11.54 -13.46
C LEU A 82 8.54 -11.96 -13.92
N ASN A 83 9.05 -13.10 -13.46
CA ASN A 83 10.33 -13.64 -13.93
C ASN A 83 10.40 -13.71 -15.45
N ASN A 84 9.37 -14.27 -16.10
CA ASN A 84 9.32 -14.41 -17.55
C ASN A 84 9.34 -13.05 -18.28
N ILE A 85 8.61 -12.06 -17.76
CA ILE A 85 8.58 -10.70 -18.34
C ILE A 85 9.96 -10.04 -18.20
N PHE A 86 10.51 -10.01 -16.98
CA PHE A 86 11.75 -9.29 -16.71
C PHE A 86 12.99 -9.99 -17.28
N GLN A 87 12.98 -11.32 -17.39
CA GLN A 87 14.03 -12.07 -18.10
C GLN A 87 14.10 -11.68 -19.58
N LYS A 88 12.96 -11.53 -20.27
CA LYS A 88 12.91 -11.04 -21.66
C LYS A 88 13.46 -9.62 -21.80
N LEU A 89 13.31 -8.81 -20.76
CA LEU A 89 13.87 -7.46 -20.68
C LEU A 89 15.34 -7.43 -20.22
N GLN A 90 15.94 -8.60 -19.94
CA GLN A 90 17.30 -8.72 -19.39
C GLN A 90 17.48 -7.98 -18.04
N ILE A 91 16.42 -7.90 -17.25
CA ILE A 91 16.42 -7.29 -15.92
C ILE A 91 16.33 -8.40 -14.86
N LYS A 92 17.29 -8.42 -13.93
CA LYS A 92 17.29 -9.37 -12.81
C LYS A 92 16.37 -8.86 -11.68
N ILE A 93 15.42 -9.70 -11.28
CA ILE A 93 14.58 -9.42 -10.09
C ILE A 93 15.34 -9.86 -8.85
N LEU A 94 15.56 -8.94 -7.90
CA LEU A 94 16.24 -9.23 -6.63
C LEU A 94 15.28 -9.74 -5.55
N ASN A 95 14.10 -9.14 -5.45
CA ASN A 95 13.13 -9.45 -4.39
C ASN A 95 11.69 -9.29 -4.88
N TYR A 96 10.80 -10.05 -4.25
CA TYR A 96 9.35 -9.90 -4.40
C TYR A 96 8.79 -9.35 -3.11
N LEU A 97 8.08 -8.23 -3.14
CA LEU A 97 7.51 -7.60 -1.94
C LEU A 97 6.02 -7.36 -2.14
N ASP A 98 5.25 -7.49 -1.06
CA ASP A 98 3.86 -7.08 -1.02
C ASP A 98 3.71 -5.71 -0.35
N SER A 99 2.73 -4.93 -0.79
CA SER A 99 2.53 -3.57 -0.29
C SER A 99 2.13 -3.52 1.18
N THR A 100 1.40 -4.52 1.69
CA THR A 100 0.92 -4.56 3.08
C THR A 100 2.08 -4.57 4.06
N THR A 101 3.04 -5.46 3.84
CA THR A 101 4.22 -5.60 4.70
C THR A 101 5.12 -4.38 4.59
N SER A 102 5.29 -3.84 3.37
CA SER A 102 6.01 -2.58 3.12
C SER A 102 5.41 -1.41 3.88
N TYR A 103 4.09 -1.19 3.79
CA TYR A 103 3.40 -0.12 4.51
C TYR A 103 3.51 -0.27 6.02
N TYR A 104 3.35 -1.50 6.54
CA TYR A 104 3.47 -1.77 7.97
C TYR A 104 4.84 -1.33 8.50
N PHE A 105 5.93 -1.80 7.89
CA PHE A 105 7.27 -1.47 8.36
C PHE A 105 7.60 0.00 8.20
N TYR A 106 7.16 0.64 7.11
CA TYR A 106 7.36 2.08 6.94
C TYR A 106 6.63 2.88 8.04
N LEU A 107 5.33 2.63 8.25
CA LEU A 107 4.53 3.39 9.21
C LEU A 107 4.93 3.14 10.67
N LYS A 108 5.32 1.91 10.99
CA LYS A 108 5.80 1.53 12.32
C LYS A 108 7.04 2.33 12.74
N ASN A 109 7.95 2.58 11.80
CA ASN A 109 9.23 3.21 12.06
C ASN A 109 9.22 4.73 11.84
N LYS A 110 8.09 5.31 11.45
CA LYS A 110 7.95 6.76 11.26
C LYS A 110 7.88 7.43 12.64
N THR A 111 8.84 8.30 12.94
CA THR A 111 9.01 8.93 14.27
C THR A 111 7.83 9.81 14.72
N LYS A 112 7.00 10.28 13.78
CA LYS A 112 5.86 11.19 14.04
C LYS A 112 4.48 10.53 13.94
N THR A 113 4.38 9.21 13.74
CA THR A 113 3.06 8.57 13.70
C THR A 113 2.47 8.46 15.11
N LYS A 114 1.18 8.80 15.27
CA LYS A 114 0.44 8.51 16.50
C LYS A 114 0.52 7.00 16.78
N SER A 115 0.41 6.59 18.05
CA SER A 115 0.56 5.20 18.50
C SER A 115 -0.31 4.18 17.74
N ASN A 116 -1.43 4.65 17.17
CA ASN A 116 -2.45 3.87 16.48
C ASN A 116 -2.83 4.50 15.13
N VAL A 117 -2.71 3.74 14.04
CA VAL A 117 -2.96 4.22 12.67
C VAL A 117 -3.80 3.21 11.90
N VAL A 118 -4.81 3.69 11.17
CA VAL A 118 -5.50 2.95 10.12
C VAL A 118 -5.07 3.54 8.78
N LEU A 119 -4.34 2.78 7.97
CA LEU A 119 -4.02 3.14 6.59
C LEU A 119 -5.02 2.49 5.64
N ILE A 120 -5.57 3.29 4.74
CA ILE A 120 -6.46 2.87 3.65
C ILE A 120 -5.78 3.26 2.33
N ASP A 121 -5.22 2.28 1.62
CA ASP A 121 -4.70 2.43 0.26
C ASP A 121 -5.84 2.22 -0.73
N PHE A 122 -6.40 3.32 -1.22
CA PHE A 122 -7.51 3.33 -2.17
C PHE A 122 -6.96 3.23 -3.60
N GLY A 123 -6.68 2.00 -4.03
CA GLY A 123 -6.17 1.68 -5.36
C GLY A 123 -7.27 1.54 -6.43
N PHE A 124 -6.84 1.21 -7.65
CA PHE A 124 -7.74 1.03 -8.80
C PHE A 124 -8.63 -0.21 -8.67
N ASN A 125 -8.03 -1.40 -8.56
CA ASN A 125 -8.77 -2.66 -8.45
C ASN A 125 -9.06 -3.07 -7.01
N PHE A 126 -8.24 -2.62 -6.04
CA PHE A 126 -8.30 -3.10 -4.67
C PHE A 126 -8.19 -1.94 -3.68
N ILE A 127 -8.79 -2.12 -2.51
CA ILE A 127 -8.52 -1.29 -1.33
C ILE A 127 -7.75 -2.14 -0.34
N ASN A 128 -6.55 -1.70 0.05
CA ASN A 128 -5.76 -2.36 1.08
C ASN A 128 -5.85 -1.60 2.39
N ILE A 129 -6.19 -2.29 3.47
CA ILE A 129 -6.37 -1.70 4.79
C ILE A 129 -5.40 -2.37 5.74
N ILE A 130 -4.64 -1.55 6.47
CA ILE A 130 -3.86 -2.02 7.61
C ILE A 130 -4.17 -1.16 8.83
N MET A 131 -4.26 -1.80 9.98
CA MET A 131 -4.46 -1.16 11.26
C MET A 131 -3.28 -1.52 12.14
N ILE A 132 -2.53 -0.51 12.56
CA ILE A 132 -1.35 -0.62 13.40
C ILE A 132 -1.73 -0.10 14.78
N LYS A 133 -1.50 -0.90 15.82
CA LYS A 133 -1.74 -0.55 17.22
C LYS A 133 -0.46 -0.78 18.00
N ASN A 134 0.04 0.25 18.68
CA ASN A 134 1.28 0.17 19.46
C ASN A 134 2.45 -0.47 18.68
N LYS A 135 2.71 0.03 17.46
CA LYS A 135 3.76 -0.48 16.54
C LYS A 135 3.59 -1.93 16.05
N VAL A 136 2.46 -2.57 16.35
CA VAL A 136 2.15 -3.93 15.88
C VAL A 136 1.06 -3.87 14.83
N LEU A 137 1.24 -4.63 13.73
CA LEU A 137 0.18 -4.85 12.76
C LEU A 137 -0.98 -5.58 13.46
N HIS A 138 -2.05 -4.89 13.78
CA HIS A 138 -3.19 -5.42 14.53
C HIS A 138 -4.16 -6.15 13.59
N PHE A 139 -4.54 -5.48 12.51
CA PHE A 139 -5.50 -5.98 11.52
C PHE A 139 -5.05 -5.64 10.11
N GLN A 140 -5.44 -6.48 9.15
CA GLN A 140 -5.27 -6.23 7.72
C GLN A 140 -6.45 -6.81 6.94
N LYS A 141 -6.89 -6.10 5.90
CA LYS A 141 -7.94 -6.57 5.01
C LYS A 141 -7.76 -5.98 3.61
N LYS A 142 -8.06 -6.78 2.59
CA LYS A 142 -8.03 -6.35 1.20
C LYS A 142 -9.41 -6.54 0.58
N PHE A 143 -9.99 -5.46 0.05
CA PHE A 143 -11.26 -5.49 -0.67
C PHE A 143 -11.01 -5.60 -2.18
N PRO A 144 -11.74 -6.46 -2.91
CA PRO A 144 -11.57 -6.67 -4.36
C PRO A 144 -12.21 -5.59 -5.23
N HIS A 145 -12.52 -4.42 -4.67
CA HIS A 145 -13.22 -3.33 -5.35
C HIS A 145 -12.60 -1.99 -4.96
N GLY A 146 -11.75 -1.44 -5.85
CA GLY A 146 -11.17 -0.11 -5.71
C GLY A 146 -11.92 0.96 -6.52
N CYS A 147 -11.24 2.07 -6.81
CA CYS A 147 -11.83 3.24 -7.48
C CYS A 147 -12.19 3.01 -8.96
N LYS A 148 -11.86 1.84 -9.54
CA LYS A 148 -12.33 1.43 -10.87
C LYS A 148 -13.86 1.40 -10.95
N LYS A 149 -14.54 1.03 -9.87
CA LYS A 149 -16.01 0.95 -9.85
C LYS A 149 -16.67 2.29 -10.19
N ILE A 150 -16.12 3.40 -9.71
CA ILE A 150 -16.61 4.75 -10.02
C ILE A 150 -16.59 4.97 -11.54
N SER A 151 -15.47 4.65 -12.19
CA SER A 151 -15.35 4.78 -13.64
C SER A 151 -16.31 3.86 -14.39
N ASN A 152 -16.51 2.62 -13.90
CA ASN A 152 -17.50 1.72 -14.48
C ASN A 152 -18.94 2.25 -14.35
N ASP A 153 -19.29 2.88 -13.23
CA ASP A 153 -20.62 3.46 -13.04
C ASP A 153 -20.85 4.61 -14.02
N LEU A 154 -19.85 5.48 -14.18
CA LEU A 154 -19.88 6.57 -15.16
C LEU A 154 -20.01 6.03 -16.60
N VAL A 155 -19.29 4.96 -16.95
CA VAL A 155 -19.43 4.27 -18.25
C VAL A 155 -20.87 3.80 -18.46
N ASN A 156 -21.42 3.06 -17.48
CA ASN A 156 -22.72 2.43 -17.61
C ASN A 156 -23.86 3.46 -17.65
N ILE A 157 -23.78 4.51 -16.85
CA ILE A 157 -24.84 5.53 -16.73
C ILE A 157 -24.79 6.53 -17.89
N HIS A 158 -23.59 6.96 -18.29
CA HIS A 158 -23.45 7.97 -19.33
C HIS A 158 -23.22 7.42 -20.73
N ASN A 159 -23.01 6.12 -20.89
CA ASN A 159 -22.64 5.50 -22.14
C ASN A 159 -21.42 6.21 -22.78
N ILE A 160 -20.32 6.25 -22.02
CA ILE A 160 -19.02 6.84 -22.42
C ILE A 160 -17.94 5.76 -22.41
N SER A 161 -16.81 6.00 -23.09
CA SER A 161 -15.66 5.12 -22.99
C SER A 161 -15.08 5.12 -21.57
N PHE A 162 -14.45 4.01 -21.18
CA PHE A 162 -13.79 3.90 -19.88
C PHE A 162 -12.70 4.97 -19.68
N ASP A 163 -11.92 5.26 -20.72
CA ASP A 163 -10.88 6.29 -20.67
C ASP A 163 -11.46 7.69 -20.45
N PHE A 164 -12.62 7.99 -21.05
CA PHE A 164 -13.30 9.26 -20.81
C PHE A 164 -13.87 9.32 -19.39
N ALA A 165 -14.47 8.23 -18.89
CA ALA A 165 -14.93 8.14 -17.50
C ALA A 165 -13.79 8.32 -16.49
N GLU A 166 -12.63 7.72 -16.74
CA GLU A 166 -11.45 7.90 -15.88
C GLU A 166 -10.96 9.35 -15.91
N LYS A 167 -10.95 10.00 -17.08
CA LYS A 167 -10.63 11.43 -17.21
C LYS A 167 -11.61 12.28 -16.41
N LEU A 168 -12.92 12.08 -16.54
CA LEU A 168 -13.93 12.80 -15.76
C LEU A 168 -13.66 12.68 -14.26
N LYS A 169 -13.46 11.46 -13.77
CA LYS A 169 -13.18 11.18 -12.35
C LYS A 169 -11.95 11.90 -11.83
N ILE A 170 -10.87 11.97 -12.62
CA ILE A 170 -9.59 12.54 -12.18
C ILE A 170 -9.57 14.07 -12.31
N SER A 171 -10.10 14.63 -13.40
CA SER A 171 -9.89 16.04 -13.75
C SER A 171 -11.12 16.93 -13.62
N THR A 172 -12.33 16.35 -13.64
CA THR A 172 -13.58 17.13 -13.78
C THR A 172 -14.44 17.06 -12.53
N ILE A 173 -14.61 15.86 -11.96
CA ILE A 173 -15.47 15.65 -10.80
C ILE A 173 -14.83 16.26 -9.56
N ASP A 174 -15.60 17.12 -8.90
CA ASP A 174 -15.22 17.85 -7.71
C ASP A 174 -16.29 17.61 -6.64
N LEU A 175 -15.94 16.90 -5.57
CA LEU A 175 -16.90 16.47 -4.56
C LEU A 175 -17.47 17.63 -3.73
N SER A 176 -16.94 18.85 -3.84
CA SER A 176 -17.46 20.02 -3.14
C SER A 176 -17.97 21.13 -4.07
N ASP A 177 -18.01 20.91 -5.39
CA ASP A 177 -18.57 21.91 -6.30
C ASP A 177 -20.08 22.00 -6.11
N THR A 178 -20.60 23.22 -6.05
CA THR A 178 -22.03 23.55 -5.86
C THR A 178 -22.58 24.43 -6.99
N ARG A 179 -21.75 24.75 -7.99
CA ARG A 179 -22.13 25.64 -9.10
C ARG A 179 -23.02 24.95 -10.14
N ASN A 180 -23.11 23.62 -10.09
CA ASN A 180 -23.80 22.76 -11.05
C ASN A 180 -23.52 23.13 -12.51
N SER A 181 -22.23 23.28 -12.86
CA SER A 181 -21.83 23.58 -14.24
C SER A 181 -22.15 22.40 -15.17
N THR A 182 -22.36 22.68 -16.45
CA THR A 182 -22.52 21.62 -17.46
C THR A 182 -21.16 21.16 -17.98
N VAL A 183 -21.00 19.85 -18.15
CA VAL A 183 -19.85 19.20 -18.76
C VAL A 183 -20.29 18.57 -20.08
N GLU A 184 -19.61 18.91 -21.16
CA GLU A 184 -19.83 18.27 -22.46
C GLU A 184 -19.12 16.90 -22.48
N ILE A 185 -19.87 15.83 -22.72
CA ILE A 185 -19.36 14.45 -22.78
C ILE A 185 -19.72 13.79 -24.12
N PRO A 186 -18.83 12.96 -24.70
CA PRO A 186 -19.13 12.21 -25.90
C PRO A 186 -20.20 11.15 -25.61
N ILE A 187 -20.93 10.71 -26.64
CA ILE A 187 -21.76 9.52 -26.56
C ILE A 187 -20.97 8.40 -27.24
N TRP A 188 -20.69 7.32 -26.52
CA TRP A 188 -19.99 6.17 -27.08
C TRP A 188 -20.98 5.33 -27.91
N GLU A 189 -20.83 5.36 -29.23
CA GLU A 189 -21.60 4.56 -30.18
C GLU A 189 -20.62 3.70 -31.01
N GLU A 190 -20.97 2.44 -31.30
CA GLU A 190 -20.11 1.50 -32.05
C GLU A 190 -19.78 2.00 -33.48
N PHE A 191 -20.61 2.87 -34.04
CA PHE A 191 -20.52 3.34 -35.43
C PHE A 191 -20.00 4.78 -35.61
N GLY A 192 -19.47 5.40 -34.55
CA GLY A 192 -18.56 6.55 -34.69
C GLY A 192 -19.19 7.92 -35.00
N ASP A 193 -20.50 8.11 -34.81
CA ASP A 193 -21.05 9.46 -34.80
C ASP A 193 -20.46 10.24 -33.62
N ASN A 194 -19.75 11.34 -33.89
CA ASN A 194 -19.14 12.24 -32.87
C ASN A 194 -20.21 13.05 -32.11
N LYS A 195 -21.27 12.40 -31.63
CA LYS A 195 -22.32 13.02 -30.83
C LYS A 195 -21.80 13.34 -29.45
N LYS A 196 -22.22 14.50 -28.95
CA LYS A 196 -21.92 14.97 -27.61
C LYS A 196 -23.21 15.36 -26.91
N LYS A 197 -23.22 15.24 -25.60
CA LYS A 197 -24.32 15.70 -24.74
C LYS A 197 -23.76 16.51 -23.57
N ASN A 198 -24.55 17.47 -23.11
CA ASN A 198 -24.25 18.21 -21.90
C ASN A 198 -24.85 17.49 -20.69
N VAL A 199 -24.03 17.26 -19.68
CA VAL A 199 -24.43 16.63 -18.42
C VAL A 199 -24.11 17.59 -17.28
N GLY A 200 -25.03 17.75 -16.34
CA GLY A 200 -24.76 18.54 -15.14
C GLY A 200 -23.64 17.89 -14.31
N HIS A 201 -22.69 18.69 -13.83
CA HIS A 201 -21.61 18.24 -12.97
C HIS A 201 -22.15 17.54 -11.72
N ASP A 202 -23.28 18.03 -11.19
CA ASP A 202 -23.92 17.42 -10.02
C ASP A 202 -24.31 15.96 -10.26
N ASN A 203 -24.75 15.61 -11.47
CA ASN A 203 -25.08 14.23 -11.79
C ASN A 203 -23.84 13.31 -11.80
N LEU A 204 -22.72 13.78 -12.36
CA LEU A 204 -21.44 13.04 -12.32
C LEU A 204 -20.94 12.89 -10.88
N LYS A 205 -21.12 13.94 -10.07
CA LYS A 205 -20.72 14.02 -8.66
C LYS A 205 -21.56 13.06 -7.82
N GLU A 206 -22.87 13.01 -8.00
CA GLU A 206 -23.79 12.08 -7.30
C GLU A 206 -23.41 10.62 -7.54
N ILE A 207 -23.21 10.22 -8.81
CA ILE A 207 -22.75 8.86 -9.16
C ILE A 207 -21.46 8.50 -8.42
N THR A 208 -20.53 9.46 -8.34
CA THR A 208 -19.26 9.27 -7.64
C THR A 208 -19.45 9.17 -6.13
N LEU A 209 -20.28 10.03 -5.53
CA LEU A 209 -20.58 10.04 -4.11
C LEU A 209 -21.26 8.74 -3.68
N ASP A 210 -22.27 8.27 -4.40
CA ASP A 210 -22.98 7.02 -4.10
C ASP A 210 -22.01 5.82 -4.03
N ARG A 211 -21.08 5.73 -5.00
CA ARG A 211 -20.09 4.65 -5.01
C ARG A 211 -19.07 4.80 -3.88
N LEU A 212 -18.64 6.03 -3.57
CA LEU A 212 -17.74 6.28 -2.46
C LEU A 212 -18.41 5.95 -1.11
N ASP A 213 -19.69 6.28 -0.96
CA ASP A 213 -20.49 6.01 0.24
C ASP A 213 -20.56 4.50 0.49
N GLU A 214 -21.05 3.72 -0.49
CA GLU A 214 -21.10 2.26 -0.41
C GLU A 214 -19.73 1.66 -0.07
N THR A 215 -18.69 2.13 -0.75
CA THR A 215 -17.33 1.60 -0.60
C THR A 215 -16.83 1.82 0.83
N PHE A 216 -16.97 3.04 1.35
CA PHE A 216 -16.39 3.39 2.64
C PHE A 216 -17.25 2.96 3.83
N GLU A 217 -18.57 2.83 3.67
CA GLU A 217 -19.42 2.13 4.65
C GLU A 217 -18.95 0.68 4.84
N LEU A 218 -18.69 -0.05 3.75
CA LEU A 218 -18.19 -1.42 3.81
C LEU A 218 -16.79 -1.51 4.42
N VAL A 219 -15.90 -0.57 4.07
CA VAL A 219 -14.54 -0.49 4.62
C VAL A 219 -14.59 -0.25 6.13
N LEU A 220 -15.31 0.77 6.58
CA LEU A 220 -15.38 1.16 8.00
C LEU A 220 -16.07 0.08 8.84
N LYS A 221 -17.17 -0.51 8.35
CA LYS A 221 -17.86 -1.63 9.01
C LYS A 221 -16.99 -2.87 9.18
N SER A 222 -15.95 -3.01 8.35
CA SER A 222 -15.04 -4.16 8.43
C SER A 222 -13.90 -3.99 9.43
N LEU A 223 -13.68 -2.78 9.95
CA LEU A 223 -12.68 -2.54 10.96
C LEU A 223 -13.11 -3.24 12.26
N PRO A 224 -12.17 -3.84 13.01
CA PRO A 224 -12.47 -4.38 14.33
C PRO A 224 -13.06 -3.31 15.26
N ASN A 225 -14.06 -3.68 16.05
CA ASN A 225 -14.57 -2.83 17.12
C ASN A 225 -13.48 -2.64 18.19
N ASP A 226 -12.75 -1.54 18.11
CA ASP A 226 -11.70 -1.14 19.05
C ASP A 226 -12.02 0.27 19.58
N LYS A 227 -12.03 0.44 20.90
CA LYS A 227 -12.30 1.72 21.56
C LYS A 227 -11.12 2.69 21.54
N SER A 228 -9.97 2.26 21.01
CA SER A 228 -8.77 3.09 20.95
C SER A 228 -8.94 4.20 19.91
N PHE A 229 -8.31 5.35 20.15
CA PHE A 229 -8.22 6.40 19.13
C PHE A 229 -7.25 5.97 18.02
N TYR A 230 -7.66 6.15 16.75
CA TYR A 230 -6.83 5.89 15.56
C TYR A 230 -6.72 7.16 14.69
N SER A 231 -5.52 7.40 14.16
CA SER A 231 -5.37 8.29 13.00
C SER A 231 -5.77 7.55 11.73
N TYR A 232 -6.67 8.12 10.94
CA TYR A 232 -7.02 7.62 9.62
C TYR A 232 -6.13 8.25 8.56
N VAL A 233 -5.49 7.40 7.76
CA VAL A 233 -4.50 7.80 6.77
C VAL A 233 -4.90 7.18 5.43
N PHE A 234 -4.95 8.00 4.39
CA PHE A 234 -5.28 7.57 3.04
C PHE A 234 -4.06 7.65 2.12
N THR A 235 -3.97 6.71 1.20
CA THR A 235 -2.98 6.72 0.11
C THR A 235 -3.59 6.07 -1.14
N GLY A 236 -2.80 5.93 -2.20
CA GLY A 236 -3.26 5.38 -3.47
C GLY A 236 -3.86 6.43 -4.41
N GLY A 237 -4.10 6.04 -5.66
CA GLY A 237 -4.59 6.97 -6.68
C GLY A 237 -6.05 7.40 -6.49
N GLY A 238 -6.89 6.52 -5.91
CA GLY A 238 -8.31 6.81 -5.69
C GLY A 238 -8.57 7.89 -4.64
N SER A 239 -7.65 8.10 -3.69
CA SER A 239 -7.80 9.13 -2.67
C SER A 239 -7.55 10.56 -3.19
N LYS A 240 -7.21 10.71 -4.47
CA LYS A 240 -6.94 11.99 -5.13
C LYS A 240 -8.14 12.63 -5.79
N ILE A 241 -9.30 12.00 -5.75
CA ILE A 241 -10.54 12.63 -6.25
C ILE A 241 -10.65 14.00 -5.59
N LYS A 242 -10.97 15.02 -6.38
CA LYS A 242 -10.92 16.40 -5.90
C LYS A 242 -11.90 16.59 -4.74
N ASN A 243 -11.42 17.21 -3.66
CA ASN A 243 -12.15 17.39 -2.40
C ASN A 243 -12.51 16.10 -1.64
N PHE A 244 -11.76 15.00 -1.84
CA PHE A 244 -11.90 13.75 -1.09
C PHE A 244 -11.81 13.92 0.43
N TYR A 245 -10.89 14.76 0.93
CA TYR A 245 -10.76 15.04 2.37
C TYR A 245 -12.06 15.63 2.95
N ASN A 246 -12.61 16.66 2.29
CA ASN A 246 -13.84 17.33 2.74
C ASN A 246 -15.04 16.36 2.71
N TYR A 247 -15.15 15.57 1.65
CA TYR A 247 -16.15 14.51 1.53
C TYR A 247 -16.06 13.54 2.71
N PHE A 248 -14.90 12.93 2.94
CA PHE A 248 -14.76 11.87 3.94
C PHE A 248 -15.02 12.39 5.37
N ARG A 249 -14.52 13.60 5.67
CA ARG A 249 -14.75 14.27 6.94
C ARG A 249 -16.22 14.58 7.17
N THR A 250 -16.91 15.10 6.14
CA THR A 250 -18.33 15.49 6.25
C THR A 250 -19.24 14.26 6.36
N LYS A 251 -19.01 13.23 5.54
CA LYS A 251 -19.84 12.02 5.48
C LYS A 251 -19.63 11.10 6.69
N PHE A 252 -18.38 10.85 7.07
CA PHE A 252 -18.04 9.83 8.07
C PHE A 252 -17.51 10.40 9.39
N GLY A 253 -17.31 11.72 9.50
CA GLY A 253 -16.87 12.36 10.74
C GLY A 253 -15.39 12.13 11.11
N TYR A 254 -14.61 11.49 10.23
CA TYR A 254 -13.19 11.23 10.49
C TYR A 254 -12.31 12.31 9.89
N ASP A 255 -11.40 12.85 10.70
CA ASP A 255 -10.28 13.63 10.20
C ASP A 255 -9.22 12.69 9.60
N ILE A 256 -8.88 12.91 8.32
CA ILE A 256 -7.96 12.04 7.58
C ILE A 256 -6.68 12.77 7.19
N GLN A 257 -5.60 12.00 7.03
CA GLN A 257 -4.33 12.51 6.52
C GLN A 257 -3.96 11.77 5.23
N PHE A 258 -3.32 12.44 4.28
CA PHE A 258 -2.75 11.77 3.12
C PHE A 258 -1.33 11.28 3.41
N LEU A 259 -1.04 10.05 3.01
CA LEU A 259 0.29 9.47 3.05
C LEU A 259 0.90 9.45 1.66
N GLU A 260 1.97 10.22 1.54
CA GLU A 260 2.75 10.36 0.32
C GLU A 260 4.24 10.16 0.66
N PRO A 261 5.06 9.81 -0.34
CA PRO A 261 6.51 9.82 -0.18
C PRO A 261 7.00 11.19 0.33
N PRO A 262 8.02 11.22 1.22
CA PRO A 262 8.56 12.47 1.72
C PRO A 262 9.16 13.29 0.59
N LYS A 263 8.93 14.61 0.64
CA LYS A 263 9.52 15.55 -0.32
C LYS A 263 11.04 15.53 -0.17
N SER A 264 11.74 15.16 -1.22
CA SER A 264 13.20 15.27 -1.32
C SER A 264 13.59 16.34 -2.33
N CYS A 265 14.59 17.15 -2.01
CA CYS A 265 15.15 18.12 -2.94
C CYS A 265 15.63 17.43 -4.24
N GLY A 266 15.34 18.04 -5.39
CA GLY A 266 15.78 17.55 -6.70
C GLY A 266 14.96 16.40 -7.29
N ILE A 267 14.02 15.81 -6.55
CA ILE A 267 13.11 14.80 -7.09
C ILE A 267 11.85 15.49 -7.65
N PRO A 268 11.44 15.20 -8.90
CA PRO A 268 10.24 15.78 -9.50
C PRO A 268 9.00 15.61 -8.61
N LYS A 269 8.11 16.62 -8.59
CA LYS A 269 6.83 16.58 -7.85
C LYS A 269 6.02 15.30 -8.13
N VAL A 270 6.18 14.72 -9.32
CA VAL A 270 5.54 13.47 -9.76
C VAL A 270 5.82 12.29 -8.81
N LEU A 271 6.94 12.29 -8.09
CA LEU A 271 7.29 11.21 -7.15
C LEU A 271 6.76 11.44 -5.73
N ASN A 272 6.24 12.62 -5.42
CA ASN A 272 5.60 12.95 -4.14
C ASN A 272 4.09 12.71 -4.25
N ASP A 273 3.73 11.45 -4.50
CA ASP A 273 2.39 11.10 -4.92
C ASP A 273 1.90 9.85 -4.18
N GLY A 274 0.68 9.90 -3.64
CA GLY A 274 0.05 8.80 -2.92
C GLY A 274 -0.04 7.50 -3.73
N SER A 275 -0.12 7.55 -5.07
CA SER A 275 -0.13 6.35 -5.92
C SER A 275 1.20 5.60 -5.92
N ILE A 276 2.30 6.28 -5.58
CA ILE A 276 3.68 5.74 -5.57
C ILE A 276 4.07 5.27 -4.16
N MET A 277 3.23 5.53 -3.15
CA MET A 277 3.58 5.27 -1.75
C MET A 277 3.88 3.79 -1.44
N SER A 278 3.24 2.85 -2.15
CA SER A 278 3.53 1.41 -2.02
C SER A 278 4.95 1.07 -2.49
N LEU A 279 5.37 1.65 -3.61
CA LEU A 279 6.71 1.50 -4.16
C LEU A 279 7.75 2.12 -3.22
N TYR A 280 7.51 3.35 -2.78
CA TYR A 280 8.39 4.04 -1.83
C TYR A 280 8.55 3.24 -0.52
N SER A 281 7.45 2.73 0.04
CA SER A 281 7.50 1.92 1.27
C SER A 281 8.28 0.63 1.07
N SER A 282 8.19 0.02 -0.12
CA SER A 282 8.93 -1.19 -0.46
C SER A 282 10.42 -0.92 -0.60
N PHE A 283 10.78 0.18 -1.27
CA PHE A 283 12.16 0.66 -1.34
C PHE A 283 12.73 0.96 0.05
N TRP A 284 11.97 1.68 0.89
CA TRP A 284 12.36 1.98 2.27
C TRP A 284 12.59 0.69 3.08
N LEU A 285 11.72 -0.31 2.92
CA LEU A 285 11.86 -1.59 3.61
C LEU A 285 13.13 -2.35 3.20
N LEU A 286 13.50 -2.31 1.92
CA LEU A 286 14.73 -2.95 1.43
C LEU A 286 15.97 -2.25 1.98
N THR A 287 16.03 -0.92 1.91
CA THR A 287 17.21 -0.14 2.29
C THR A 287 17.42 -0.01 3.80
N ASN A 288 16.36 -0.16 4.60
CA ASN A 288 16.49 -0.18 6.06
C ASN A 288 16.68 -1.58 6.64
N LYS A 289 16.33 -2.63 5.89
CA LYS A 289 16.71 -4.02 6.24
C LYS A 289 18.22 -4.24 6.11
N SER A 290 18.89 -3.60 5.17
CA SER A 290 20.33 -3.74 4.88
C SER A 290 21.25 -3.10 5.94
N SER A 291 20.75 -2.77 7.13
CA SER A 291 21.61 -2.57 8.31
C SER A 291 22.18 -3.90 8.85
N GLU A 292 21.69 -5.04 8.35
CA GLU A 292 22.38 -6.33 8.37
C GLU A 292 22.73 -6.73 6.92
N ASN A 293 23.94 -6.38 6.48
CA ASN A 293 24.68 -6.83 5.29
C ASN A 293 23.88 -7.39 4.09
N ASP A 294 23.68 -6.58 3.06
CA ASP A 294 23.69 -7.03 1.65
C ASP A 294 23.90 -5.82 0.73
N ASP A 295 24.99 -5.83 -0.03
CA ASP A 295 25.34 -4.81 -1.04
C ASP A 295 24.31 -4.83 -2.17
N PHE A 296 23.45 -3.81 -2.23
CA PHE A 296 22.41 -3.66 -3.26
C PHE A 296 22.97 -3.39 -4.67
N ILE A 297 24.27 -3.12 -4.79
CA ILE A 297 24.96 -2.90 -6.06
C ILE A 297 26.07 -3.95 -6.17
N GLN A 298 25.71 -5.16 -6.58
CA GLN A 298 26.66 -5.92 -7.37
C GLN A 298 26.81 -5.17 -8.70
N LYS A 299 27.96 -4.52 -8.89
CA LYS A 299 28.39 -4.03 -10.19
C LYS A 299 28.15 -5.18 -11.18
N ILE A 300 27.21 -4.99 -12.10
CA ILE A 300 27.21 -5.75 -13.34
C ILE A 300 28.55 -5.39 -13.98
N ASP A 301 29.38 -6.40 -14.24
CA ASP A 301 30.69 -6.23 -14.84
C ASP A 301 30.63 -5.23 -15.99
N SER A 302 31.59 -4.32 -15.96
CA SER A 302 31.67 -3.10 -16.74
C SER A 302 31.72 -3.39 -18.24
N PHE A 303 30.58 -3.44 -18.94
CA PHE A 303 30.56 -3.26 -20.40
C PHE A 303 29.29 -2.61 -21.00
N SER A 304 28.20 -2.39 -20.24
CA SER A 304 26.93 -1.89 -20.83
C SER A 304 26.57 -0.42 -20.51
N ASN A 305 27.31 0.26 -19.62
CA ASN A 305 26.95 1.60 -19.12
C ASN A 305 27.06 2.74 -20.15
N LYS A 306 27.60 2.52 -21.36
CA LYS A 306 27.66 3.56 -22.40
C LYS A 306 26.41 3.64 -23.28
N ILE A 307 25.53 2.62 -23.29
CA ILE A 307 24.40 2.58 -24.23
C ILE A 307 23.10 3.15 -23.60
N TRP A 308 22.93 3.00 -22.29
CA TRP A 308 21.68 3.40 -21.61
C TRP A 308 21.52 4.90 -21.40
N TYR A 309 22.61 5.63 -21.14
CA TYR A 309 22.52 7.08 -20.91
C TYR A 309 22.14 7.86 -22.16
N LYS A 310 22.46 7.35 -23.36
CA LYS A 310 22.14 8.01 -24.63
C LYS A 310 20.65 7.91 -24.97
N ARG A 311 20.02 6.73 -24.78
CA ARG A 311 18.60 6.51 -25.12
C ARG A 311 17.60 7.20 -24.19
N PHE A 312 17.99 7.56 -22.97
CA PHE A 312 17.08 8.24 -22.02
C PHE A 312 17.03 9.76 -22.24
N VAL A 313 18.12 10.35 -22.75
CA VAL A 313 18.16 11.78 -23.09
C VAL A 313 17.48 12.04 -24.45
N ASP A 314 17.53 11.07 -25.38
CA ASP A 314 16.86 11.18 -26.69
C ASP A 314 15.32 11.01 -26.64
N LEU A 315 14.74 10.78 -25.45
CA LEU A 315 13.29 10.60 -25.22
C LEU A 315 12.64 11.71 -24.38
N LEU A 316 13.39 12.77 -24.05
CA LEU A 316 12.90 14.01 -23.43
C LEU A 316 12.95 15.16 -24.43
#